data_AF-A0A2P8IIN8-F1
#
_entry.id   AF-A0A2P8IIN8-F1
#
_cell.length_a   1.000
_cell.length_b   1.000
_cell.length_c   1.000
_cell.angle_alpha   90.00
_cell.angle_beta   90.00
_cell.angle_gamma   90.00
#
_symmetry.space_group_name_H-M   'P 1'
#
loop_
_entity.id
_entity.type
_entity.pdbx_description
1 polymer ?
#
loop_
_entity_poly.entity_id
_entity_poly.type
_entity_poly.pdbx_seq_one_letter_code
_entity_poly.pdbx_strand_id
1 'polypeptide(L)'
;MDIGTRVRVLSSKLDHPSAQRLDAEQFERLRAEVRTLRWVVRERLHRPEWADLIAEVEAMVERVAGLDPALAREVEVPSQAGMSQGGVSGRVSPELGAVERVTECR
;
A
#
# COMPACT_ATOMS: atom_id res chain seq x y z
N MET A 1 16.24 -22.15 14.37
CA MET A 1 14.83 -22.32 13.95
C MET A 1 14.82 -22.71 12.48
N ASP A 2 14.12 -23.78 12.12
CA ASP A 2 14.01 -24.24 10.73
C ASP A 2 13.14 -23.28 9.88
N ILE A 3 13.37 -23.25 8.56
CA ILE A 3 12.63 -22.37 7.64
C ILE A 3 11.17 -22.80 7.55
N GLY A 4 10.89 -24.11 7.51
CA GLY A 4 9.53 -24.63 7.57
C GLY A 4 8.80 -24.20 8.83
N THR A 5 9.47 -24.24 10.00
CA THR A 5 8.89 -23.70 11.24
C THR A 5 8.59 -22.20 11.12
N ARG A 6 9.49 -21.41 10.52
CA ARG A 6 9.30 -19.96 10.36
C ARG A 6 8.11 -19.64 9.45
N VAL A 7 8.01 -20.34 8.32
CA VAL A 7 6.89 -20.22 7.38
C VAL A 7 5.57 -20.51 8.08
N ARG A 8 5.46 -21.63 8.81
CA ARG A 8 4.24 -21.95 9.57
C ARG A 8 3.84 -20.88 10.58
N VAL A 9 4.81 -20.35 11.32
CA VAL A 9 4.56 -19.28 12.32
C VAL A 9 4.04 -18.02 11.63
N LEU A 10 4.64 -17.61 10.52
CA LEU A 10 4.20 -16.41 9.79
C LEU A 10 2.85 -16.62 9.10
N SER A 11 2.62 -17.80 8.53
CA SER A 11 1.34 -18.16 7.94
C SER A 11 0.23 -18.05 8.99
N SER A 12 0.44 -18.63 10.19
CA SER A 12 -0.50 -18.51 11.31
C SER A 12 -0.71 -17.07 11.78
N LYS A 13 0.34 -16.23 11.78
CA LYS A 13 0.19 -14.80 12.10
C LYS A 13 -0.65 -14.06 11.06
N LEU A 14 -0.46 -14.37 9.77
CA LEU A 14 -1.20 -13.76 8.65
C LEU A 14 -2.66 -14.21 8.62
N ASP A 15 -2.96 -15.44 9.04
CA ASP A 15 -4.32 -15.97 9.11
C ASP A 15 -5.12 -15.39 10.29
N HIS A 16 -4.45 -14.84 11.28
CA HIS A 16 -5.10 -14.29 12.46
C HIS A 16 -5.69 -12.89 12.16
N PRO A 17 -6.92 -12.57 12.62
CA PRO A 17 -7.56 -11.27 12.36
C PRO A 17 -6.75 -10.04 12.80
N SER A 18 -5.82 -10.20 13.75
CA SER A 18 -4.92 -9.11 14.17
C SER A 18 -3.98 -8.65 13.05
N ALA A 19 -3.74 -9.45 12.01
CA ALA A 19 -2.92 -9.04 10.86
C ALA A 19 -3.50 -7.83 10.12
N GLN A 20 -4.82 -7.61 10.19
CA GLN A 20 -5.47 -6.42 9.61
C GLN A 20 -5.33 -5.16 10.47
N ARG A 21 -4.77 -5.28 11.68
CA ARG A 21 -4.67 -4.20 12.67
C ARG A 21 -3.23 -3.83 12.99
N LEU A 22 -2.30 -4.20 12.11
CA LEU A 22 -0.89 -3.87 12.28
C LEU A 22 -0.69 -2.36 12.11
N ASP A 23 0.10 -1.76 12.99
CA ASP A 23 0.62 -0.41 12.74
C ASP A 23 1.69 -0.44 11.64
N ALA A 24 2.16 0.75 11.22
CA ALA A 24 3.12 0.88 10.14
C ALA A 24 4.47 0.21 10.44
N GLU A 25 4.94 0.24 11.69
CA GLU A 25 6.21 -0.38 12.09
C GLU A 25 6.09 -1.90 12.07
N GLN A 26 4.99 -2.42 12.64
CA GLN A 26 4.67 -3.84 12.66
C GLN A 26 4.50 -4.40 11.25
N PHE A 27 3.81 -3.66 10.37
CA PHE A 27 3.66 -4.01 8.97
C PHE A 27 5.02 -4.08 8.26
N GLU A 28 5.85 -3.05 8.37
CA GLU A 28 7.16 -3.03 7.71
C GLU A 28 8.10 -4.12 8.25
N ARG A 29 8.03 -4.42 9.56
CA ARG A 29 8.76 -5.55 10.15
C ARG A 29 8.32 -6.89 9.56
N LEU A 30 7.01 -7.11 9.45
CA LEU A 30 6.45 -8.31 8.85
C LEU A 30 6.85 -8.43 7.37
N ARG A 31 6.77 -7.32 6.62
CA ARG A 31 7.17 -7.23 5.22
C ARG A 31 8.65 -7.56 5.03
N ALA A 32 9.53 -7.00 5.84
CA ALA A 32 10.96 -7.28 5.81
C ALA A 32 11.26 -8.76 6.10
N GLU A 33 10.55 -9.34 7.06
CA GLU A 33 10.68 -10.75 7.42
C GLU A 33 10.25 -11.68 6.27
N VAL A 34 9.10 -11.44 5.65
CA VAL A 34 8.62 -12.21 4.50
C VAL A 34 9.53 -12.02 3.28
N ARG A 35 10.03 -10.79 3.03
CA ARG A 35 11.01 -10.53 1.96
C ARG A 35 12.32 -11.30 2.15
N THR A 36 12.78 -11.39 3.41
CA THR A 36 13.97 -12.17 3.75
C THR A 36 13.74 -13.65 3.48
N LEU A 37 12.58 -14.19 3.87
CA LEU A 37 12.23 -15.57 3.55
C LEU A 37 12.17 -15.83 2.05
N ARG A 38 11.55 -14.93 1.28
CA ARG A 38 11.51 -15.01 -0.18
C ARG A 38 12.92 -15.12 -0.77
N TRP A 39 13.83 -14.27 -0.30
CA TRP A 39 15.23 -14.31 -0.73
C TRP A 39 15.88 -15.67 -0.41
N VAL A 40 15.67 -16.20 0.80
CA VAL A 40 16.23 -17.50 1.22
C VAL A 40 15.70 -18.66 0.38
N VAL A 41 14.40 -18.71 0.10
CA VAL A 41 13.82 -19.82 -0.69
C VAL A 41 14.13 -19.71 -2.18
N ARG A 42 14.39 -18.50 -2.70
CA ARG A 42 14.79 -18.28 -4.10
C ARG A 42 16.10 -19.00 -4.45
N GLU A 43 17.06 -19.02 -3.54
CA GLU A 43 18.33 -19.75 -3.72
C GLU A 43 18.12 -21.28 -3.83
N ARG A 44 16.93 -21.79 -3.51
CA ARG A 44 16.58 -23.21 -3.54
C ARG A 44 15.57 -23.59 -4.63
N LEU A 45 15.29 -22.69 -5.58
CA LEU A 45 14.35 -22.94 -6.70
C LEU A 45 14.67 -24.20 -7.51
N HIS A 46 15.93 -24.63 -7.54
CA HIS A 46 16.39 -25.82 -8.25
C HIS A 46 16.04 -27.15 -7.54
N ARG A 47 15.53 -27.09 -6.31
CA ARG A 47 15.26 -28.27 -5.47
C ARG A 47 13.76 -28.58 -5.44
N PRO A 48 13.31 -29.70 -6.02
CA PRO A 48 11.89 -30.02 -6.10
C PRO A 48 11.23 -30.19 -4.72
N GLU A 49 11.97 -30.66 -3.71
CA GLU A 49 11.46 -30.83 -2.35
C GLU A 49 11.12 -29.50 -1.64
N TRP A 50 11.50 -28.36 -2.23
CA TRP A 50 11.18 -27.02 -1.74
C TRP A 50 9.98 -26.37 -2.43
N ALA A 51 9.43 -26.99 -3.48
CA ALA A 51 8.43 -26.37 -4.34
C ALA A 51 7.20 -25.86 -3.56
N ASP A 52 6.66 -26.68 -2.66
CA ASP A 52 5.50 -26.30 -1.84
C ASP A 52 5.82 -25.14 -0.89
N LEU A 53 7.01 -25.16 -0.29
CA LEU A 53 7.45 -24.10 0.61
C LEU A 53 7.69 -22.77 -0.13
N ILE A 54 8.21 -22.84 -1.35
CA ILE A 54 8.37 -21.68 -2.23
C ILE A 54 7.01 -21.10 -2.58
N ALA A 55 6.05 -21.93 -2.98
CA ALA A 55 4.69 -21.50 -3.28
C ALA A 55 4.01 -20.85 -2.07
N GLU A 56 4.18 -21.42 -0.87
CA GLU A 56 3.64 -20.84 0.37
C GLU A 56 4.27 -19.46 0.67
N VAL A 57 5.58 -19.31 0.46
CA VAL A 57 6.27 -18.02 0.66
C VAL A 57 5.83 -16.96 -0.35
N GLU A 58 5.67 -17.31 -1.63
CA GLU A 58 5.13 -16.36 -2.62
C GLU A 58 3.69 -15.96 -2.28
N ALA A 59 2.84 -16.90 -1.83
CA ALA A 59 1.50 -16.57 -1.37
C ALA A 59 1.51 -15.65 -0.13
N MET A 60 2.49 -15.81 0.79
CA MET A 60 2.67 -14.88 1.90
C MET A 60 3.07 -13.48 1.45
N VAL A 61 3.90 -13.34 0.42
CA VAL A 61 4.29 -12.04 -0.15
C VAL A 61 3.05 -11.28 -0.63
N GLU A 62 2.19 -11.95 -1.39
CA GLU A 62 0.94 -11.35 -1.88
C GLU A 62 -0.02 -10.98 -0.74
N ARG A 63 -0.19 -11.86 0.25
CA ARG A 63 -1.02 -11.57 1.43
C ARG A 63 -0.52 -10.36 2.21
N VAL A 64 0.80 -10.24 2.42
CA VAL A 64 1.38 -9.07 3.09
C VAL A 64 1.18 -7.82 2.24
N ALA A 65 1.32 -7.87 0.92
CA ALA A 65 1.07 -6.70 0.07
C ALA A 65 -0.37 -6.17 0.23
N GLY A 66 -1.35 -7.07 0.42
CA GLY A 66 -2.74 -6.69 0.70
C GLY A 66 -3.00 -6.08 2.08
N LEU A 67 -2.03 -6.15 3.00
CA LEU A 67 -2.12 -5.54 4.34
C LEU A 67 -1.55 -4.11 4.39
N ASP A 68 -1.04 -3.59 3.27
CA ASP A 68 -0.38 -2.29 3.24
C ASP A 68 -1.31 -1.17 3.77
N PRO A 69 -0.97 -0.52 4.91
CA PRO A 69 -1.77 0.55 5.47
C PRO A 69 -1.91 1.76 4.54
N ALA A 70 -0.99 1.93 3.59
CA ALA A 70 -1.09 2.97 2.56
C ALA A 70 -2.19 2.66 1.54
N LEU A 71 -2.39 1.39 1.18
CA LEU A 71 -3.48 0.96 0.30
C LEU A 71 -4.84 1.03 0.99
N ALA A 72 -4.90 0.80 2.31
CA ALA A 72 -6.13 0.93 3.09
C ALA A 72 -6.65 2.38 3.20
N ARG A 73 -5.77 3.39 3.00
CA ARG A 73 -6.14 4.82 3.09
C ARG A 73 -6.79 5.38 1.83
N GLU A 74 -6.84 4.63 0.72
CA GLU A 74 -7.43 5.11 -0.53
C GLU A 74 -8.97 5.04 -0.58
N VAL A 75 -9.66 4.58 0.47
CA VAL A 75 -11.12 4.42 0.46
C VAL A 75 -11.78 5.05 1.70
N GLU A 76 -12.19 6.31 1.56
CA GLU A 76 -13.55 6.84 1.81
C GLU A 76 -13.52 8.38 1.71
N VAL A 77 -13.68 8.91 0.49
CA VAL A 77 -14.23 10.25 0.32
C VAL A 77 -15.71 10.06 0.05
N PRO A 78 -16.62 10.46 0.97
CA PRO A 78 -18.04 10.53 0.65
C PRO A 78 -18.18 11.43 -0.58
N SER A 79 -18.62 10.84 -1.70
CA SER A 79 -19.04 11.63 -2.85
C SER A 79 -20.22 12.47 -2.39
N GLN A 80 -20.00 13.77 -2.17
CA GLN A 80 -21.07 14.71 -1.88
C GLN A 80 -21.94 14.84 -3.13
N ALA A 81 -22.90 13.94 -3.27
CA ALA A 81 -23.96 14.03 -4.25
C ALA A 81 -24.95 15.12 -3.80
N GLY A 82 -25.02 16.19 -4.57
CA GLY A 82 -26.27 16.91 -4.80
C GLY A 82 -26.66 17.97 -3.77
N MET A 83 -25.97 19.11 -3.78
CA MET A 83 -26.60 20.40 -3.50
C MET A 83 -26.59 21.23 -4.79
N SER A 84 -27.53 20.93 -5.68
CA SER A 84 -27.93 21.84 -6.74
C SER A 84 -29.43 22.06 -6.65
N GLN A 85 -29.81 23.13 -5.97
CA GLN A 85 -30.94 23.95 -6.37
C GLN A 85 -30.80 25.33 -5.73
N GLY A 86 -30.41 26.32 -6.53
CA GLY A 86 -30.43 27.72 -6.08
C GLY A 86 -29.58 28.70 -6.88
N GLY A 87 -29.86 28.89 -8.17
CA GLY A 87 -29.86 30.24 -8.77
C GLY A 87 -28.55 30.85 -9.31
N VAL A 88 -28.63 31.24 -10.60
CA VAL A 88 -28.04 32.44 -11.22
C VAL A 88 -26.53 32.46 -11.52
N SER A 89 -26.25 32.12 -12.79
CA SER A 89 -25.56 32.96 -13.78
C SER A 89 -24.46 33.93 -13.29
N GLY A 90 -23.20 33.62 -13.59
CA GLY A 90 -22.09 34.56 -13.47
C GLY A 90 -20.75 33.99 -13.98
N ARG A 91 -20.51 34.15 -15.28
CA ARG A 91 -19.26 33.84 -16.00
C ARG A 91 -18.11 34.72 -15.48
N VAL A 92 -17.06 34.16 -14.87
CA VAL A 92 -15.73 34.81 -14.78
C VAL A 92 -14.61 33.76 -14.77
N SER A 93 -13.82 33.74 -15.83
CA SER A 93 -12.53 33.04 -15.93
C SER A 93 -11.46 33.76 -15.10
N PRO A 94 -10.55 33.07 -14.39
CA PRO A 94 -9.35 33.71 -13.85
C PRO A 94 -8.26 33.73 -14.93
N GLU A 95 -7.98 34.93 -15.47
CA GLU A 95 -6.83 35.17 -16.33
C GLU A 95 -5.51 35.04 -15.57
N LEU A 96 -4.53 34.49 -16.29
CA LEU A 96 -3.14 34.34 -15.91
C LEU A 96 -2.51 35.69 -15.59
N GLY A 97 -1.99 35.85 -14.37
CA GLY A 97 -1.21 37.00 -13.96
C GLY A 97 0.12 37.08 -14.73
N ALA A 98 0.13 37.86 -15.81
CA ALA A 98 1.33 38.36 -16.44
C ALA A 98 1.87 39.55 -15.63
N VAL A 99 3.11 39.40 -15.17
CA VAL A 99 3.84 40.43 -14.42
C VAL A 99 4.44 41.40 -15.43
N GLU A 100 3.96 42.64 -15.48
CA GLU A 100 4.65 43.71 -16.20
C GLU A 100 4.97 44.86 -15.23
N ARG A 101 6.26 45.10 -15.03
CA ARG A 101 6.81 46.22 -14.27
C ARG A 101 7.14 47.34 -15.24
N VAL A 102 6.50 48.50 -15.15
CA VAL A 102 7.10 49.79 -15.54
C VAL A 102 6.54 50.88 -14.62
N THR A 103 7.41 51.46 -13.80
CA THR A 103 7.14 52.62 -12.95
C THR A 103 7.10 53.90 -13.78
N GLU A 104 6.12 54.72 -13.42
CA GLU A 104 5.73 56.04 -13.91
C GLU A 104 6.85 57.10 -13.97
N CYS A 105 6.70 58.01 -14.94
CA CYS A 105 7.50 59.20 -15.18
C CYS A 105 7.29 60.30 -14.14
N ARG A 106 8.36 61.04 -13.83
CA ARG A 106 8.31 62.50 -13.78
C ARG A 106 9.65 63.11 -14.16
#